data_AF-A0A811Y2W8-F1
#
_entry.id   AF-A0A811Y2W8-F1
#
_cell.length_a   1.000
_cell.length_b   1.000
_cell.length_c   1.000
_cell.angle_alpha   90.00
_cell.angle_beta   90.00
_cell.angle_gamma   90.00
#
_symmetry.space_group_name_H-M   'P 1'
#
loop_
_entity.id
_entity.type
_entity.pdbx_description
1 polymer ?
#
loop_
_entity_poly.entity_id
_entity_poly.type
_entity_poly.pdbx_seq_one_letter_code
_entity_poly.pdbx_strand_id
1 'polypeptide(L)'
;MGAYKYIQEQWRKKQSYVICFVLRVNHWCSTASYVIYQIRVQHGDHKCLVPKGATYGKPVHLGERAEHYHGGSEGLEYLQGWRRYKFFKVILLNPFYKAVRRNPGTQWVTKPYKSHGSGECHKFHHTISGSCLLAWRKHNILQVHHYW
;
A
#
# COMPACT_ATOMS: atom_id res chain seq x y z
N MET A 1 26.60 -18.76 -9.28
CA MET A 1 25.73 -17.57 -9.26
C MET A 1 24.44 -17.90 -10.01
N GLY A 2 23.28 -17.97 -9.36
CA GLY A 2 22.04 -18.43 -10.01
C GLY A 2 21.37 -17.34 -10.87
N ALA A 3 20.59 -17.75 -11.89
CA ALA A 3 19.92 -16.84 -12.82
C ALA A 3 19.03 -15.77 -12.13
N TYR A 4 18.37 -16.13 -11.02
CA TYR A 4 17.55 -15.19 -10.25
C TYR A 4 18.36 -14.05 -9.61
N LYS A 5 19.59 -14.32 -9.19
CA LYS A 5 20.48 -13.30 -8.62
C LYS A 5 20.86 -12.27 -9.69
N TYR A 6 21.13 -12.72 -10.91
CA TYR A 6 21.38 -11.83 -12.05
C TYR A 6 20.16 -10.95 -12.34
N ILE A 7 18.96 -11.54 -12.40
CA ILE A 7 17.71 -10.80 -12.61
C ILE A 7 17.53 -9.75 -11.51
N GLN A 8 17.72 -10.12 -10.24
CA GLN A 8 17.61 -9.18 -9.11
C GLN A 8 18.62 -8.03 -9.21
N GLU A 9 19.87 -8.30 -9.59
CA GLU A 9 20.90 -7.29 -9.78
C GLU A 9 20.56 -6.33 -10.93
N GLN A 10 20.01 -6.85 -12.04
CA GLN A 10 19.47 -6.00 -13.10
C GLN A 10 18.35 -5.12 -12.56
N TRP A 11 17.35 -5.67 -11.87
CA TRP A 11 16.19 -4.92 -11.33
C TRP A 11 16.56 -3.76 -10.39
N ARG A 12 17.73 -3.79 -9.74
CA ARG A 12 18.23 -2.63 -8.97
C ARG A 12 18.57 -1.43 -9.86
N LYS A 13 18.97 -1.65 -11.11
CA LYS A 13 19.33 -0.63 -12.12
C LYS A 13 18.10 -0.16 -12.92
N LYS A 14 17.12 0.43 -12.23
CA LYS A 14 15.83 0.85 -12.82
C LYS A 14 15.92 1.88 -13.96
N GLN A 15 17.03 2.61 -14.05
CA GLN A 15 17.26 3.61 -15.11
C GLN A 15 17.92 3.04 -16.38
N SER A 16 18.28 1.75 -16.39
CA SER A 16 18.89 1.12 -17.56
C SER A 16 17.89 1.05 -18.73
N TYR A 17 18.39 1.23 -19.95
CA TYR A 17 17.57 1.21 -21.17
C TYR A 17 16.78 -0.11 -21.33
N VAL A 18 17.41 -1.23 -20.98
CA VAL A 18 16.79 -2.57 -21.01
C VAL A 18 15.60 -2.65 -20.08
N ILE A 19 15.72 -2.17 -18.83
CA ILE A 19 14.60 -2.22 -17.87
C ILE A 19 13.51 -1.23 -18.22
N CYS A 20 13.86 -0.03 -18.70
CA CYS A 20 12.91 0.95 -19.20
C CYS A 20 12.07 0.39 -20.37
N PHE A 21 12.70 -0.39 -21.26
CA PHE A 21 12.02 -1.08 -22.36
C PHE A 21 11.12 -2.22 -21.86
N VAL A 22 11.64 -3.10 -21.00
CA VAL A 22 10.88 -4.24 -20.45
C VAL A 22 9.69 -3.78 -19.59
N LEU A 23 9.84 -2.72 -18.80
CA LEU A 23 8.75 -2.14 -18.01
C LEU A 23 7.62 -1.55 -18.87
N ARG A 24 7.89 -1.29 -20.14
CA ARG A 24 6.88 -0.83 -21.11
C ARG A 24 6.10 -1.99 -21.73
N VAL A 25 6.70 -3.18 -21.82
CA VAL A 25 6.09 -4.38 -22.41
C VAL A 25 5.41 -5.20 -21.31
N ASN A 26 4.07 -5.18 -21.28
CA ASN A 26 3.29 -6.01 -20.35
C ASN A 26 3.31 -7.47 -20.84
N HIS A 27 4.12 -8.34 -20.23
CA HIS A 27 3.98 -9.78 -20.45
C HIS A 27 2.94 -10.38 -19.49
N TRP A 28 2.16 -11.32 -20.00
CA TRP A 28 1.15 -12.10 -19.29
C TRP A 28 1.66 -13.52 -19.07
N CYS A 29 1.59 -14.03 -17.85
CA CYS A 29 1.70 -15.46 -17.57
C CYS A 29 0.88 -15.76 -16.31
N SER A 30 -0.01 -16.75 -16.37
CA SER A 30 -0.90 -17.12 -15.28
C SER A 30 -0.81 -18.61 -15.04
N THR A 31 -0.42 -19.00 -13.83
CA THR A 31 -0.63 -20.36 -13.33
C THR A 31 -2.02 -20.44 -12.70
N ALA A 32 -2.70 -21.58 -12.82
CA ALA A 32 -4.15 -21.73 -12.55
C ALA A 32 -4.64 -21.31 -11.14
N SER A 33 -3.75 -21.16 -10.15
CA SER A 33 -4.09 -20.78 -8.77
C SER A 33 -3.82 -19.33 -8.41
N TYR A 34 -3.14 -18.57 -9.28
CA TYR A 34 -2.72 -17.19 -9.04
C TYR A 34 -3.28 -16.28 -10.12
N VAL A 35 -3.89 -15.17 -9.69
CA VAL A 35 -4.38 -14.14 -10.60
C VAL A 35 -3.56 -12.88 -10.39
N ILE A 36 -3.00 -12.35 -11.48
CA ILE A 36 -2.22 -11.10 -11.44
C ILE A 36 -3.11 -9.98 -11.97
N TYR A 37 -3.49 -9.06 -11.09
CA TYR A 37 -4.23 -7.86 -11.47
C TYR A 37 -3.28 -6.67 -11.64
N GLN A 38 -3.49 -5.87 -12.68
CA GLN A 38 -2.81 -4.59 -12.86
C GLN A 38 -3.72 -3.45 -12.41
N ILE A 39 -3.36 -2.80 -11.31
CA ILE A 39 -4.12 -1.69 -10.73
C ILE A 39 -3.39 -0.39 -11.04
N ARG A 40 -4.16 0.68 -11.34
CA ARG A 40 -3.66 2.04 -11.52
C ARG A 40 -4.16 2.90 -10.37
N VAL A 41 -3.25 3.60 -9.69
CA VAL A 41 -3.58 4.51 -8.59
C VAL A 41 -3.08 5.90 -8.95
N GLN A 42 -3.90 6.94 -8.75
CA GLN A 42 -3.49 8.32 -9.02
C GLN A 42 -2.37 8.75 -8.07
N HIS A 43 -1.39 9.50 -8.61
CA HIS A 43 -0.40 10.19 -7.79
C HIS A 43 -0.99 11.45 -7.18
N GLY A 44 -0.54 11.80 -5.96
CA GLY A 44 -0.92 13.04 -5.28
C GLY A 44 -1.39 12.81 -3.85
N ASP A 45 -1.57 13.90 -3.13
CA ASP A 45 -2.15 13.90 -1.78
C ASP A 45 -3.69 13.84 -1.86
N HIS A 46 -4.31 13.25 -0.85
CA HIS A 46 -5.78 13.22 -0.74
C HIS A 46 -6.25 14.54 -0.13
N LYS A 47 -7.05 15.32 -0.86
CA LYS A 47 -7.67 16.54 -0.33
C LYS A 47 -8.80 16.17 0.64
N CYS A 48 -8.98 16.97 1.69
CA CYS A 48 -10.14 16.86 2.55
C CYS A 48 -11.41 17.09 1.71
N LEU A 49 -12.37 16.17 1.82
CA LEU A 49 -13.63 16.25 1.09
C LEU A 49 -14.61 17.14 1.86
N VAL A 50 -14.54 18.45 1.66
CA VAL A 50 -15.42 19.43 2.31
C VAL A 50 -16.24 20.18 1.26
N PRO A 51 -17.57 20.27 1.38
CA PRO A 51 -18.39 21.07 0.46
C PRO A 51 -17.91 22.53 0.46
N LYS A 52 -17.50 23.03 -0.71
CA LYS A 52 -16.94 24.39 -0.89
C LYS A 52 -15.71 24.71 -0.03
N GLY A 53 -15.12 23.70 0.59
CA GLY A 53 -13.93 23.88 1.41
C GLY A 53 -14.09 24.62 2.75
N ALA A 54 -15.32 24.92 3.13
CA ALA A 54 -15.62 25.60 4.38
C ALA A 54 -15.74 24.59 5.53
N THR A 55 -14.65 24.38 6.27
CA THR A 55 -14.69 23.61 7.53
C THR A 55 -15.20 24.51 8.66
N TYR A 56 -16.39 24.24 9.18
CA TYR A 56 -16.94 24.97 10.34
C TYR A 56 -16.34 24.43 11.65
N GLY A 57 -15.15 24.89 12.02
CA GLY A 57 -14.45 24.41 13.21
C GLY A 57 -13.32 25.33 13.68
N LYS A 58 -12.61 24.88 14.72
CA LYS A 58 -11.43 25.59 15.24
C LYS A 58 -10.40 25.80 14.12
N PRO A 59 -9.65 26.92 14.11
CA PRO A 59 -8.78 27.28 12.99
C PRO A 59 -7.69 26.25 12.66
N VAL A 60 -7.27 25.43 13.63
CA VAL A 60 -6.34 24.30 13.42
C VAL A 60 -6.88 23.23 12.44
N HIS A 61 -8.20 23.15 12.23
CA HIS A 61 -8.84 22.19 11.33
C HIS A 61 -9.24 22.80 9.97
N LEU A 62 -8.94 24.08 9.73
CA LEU A 62 -9.17 24.77 8.45
C LEU A 62 -8.10 24.40 7.41
N GLY A 63 -7.63 23.15 7.41
CA GLY A 63 -6.50 22.63 6.63
C GLY A 63 -6.74 22.53 5.12
N GLU A 64 -7.44 23.49 4.53
CA GLU A 64 -7.42 23.67 3.08
C GLU A 64 -6.16 24.41 2.68
N ARG A 65 -5.22 23.68 2.09
CA ARG A 65 -4.14 24.28 1.32
C ARG A 65 -4.82 25.03 0.16
N ALA A 66 -4.89 26.34 0.26
CA ALA A 66 -5.36 27.24 -0.80
C ALA A 66 -4.37 27.20 -1.98
N GLU A 67 -4.35 26.09 -2.71
CA GLU A 67 -3.77 26.06 -4.04
C GLU A 67 -4.77 26.74 -4.96
N HIS A 68 -4.49 28.02 -5.22
CA HIS A 68 -4.92 28.80 -6.36
C HIS A 68 -5.79 28.04 -7.37
N TYR A 69 -7.00 28.56 -7.57
CA TYR A 69 -7.68 28.52 -8.86
C TYR A 69 -6.82 29.21 -9.92
N HIS A 70 -5.73 28.57 -10.34
CA HIS A 70 -5.11 28.85 -11.64
C HIS A 70 -5.53 27.72 -12.56
N GLY A 71 -6.09 28.13 -13.69
CA GLY A 71 -6.82 27.32 -14.62
C GLY A 71 -6.07 26.07 -15.07
N GLY A 72 -6.84 25.16 -15.64
CA GLY A 72 -6.31 24.06 -16.41
C GLY A 72 -5.18 24.56 -17.29
N SER A 73 -3.98 24.07 -17.03
CA SER A 73 -2.93 24.07 -18.01
C SER A 73 -3.29 23.02 -19.06
N GLU A 74 -4.17 23.42 -19.98
CA GLU A 74 -4.08 23.01 -21.37
C GLU A 74 -2.64 23.33 -21.82
N GLY A 75 -1.77 22.34 -21.78
CA GLY A 75 -0.35 22.52 -22.03
C GLY A 75 0.41 21.23 -21.78
N LEU A 76 0.60 20.47 -22.87
CA LEU A 76 1.33 19.21 -22.99
C LEU A 76 0.51 17.94 -22.68
N GLU A 77 -0.62 17.79 -23.36
CA GLU A 77 -1.19 16.46 -23.65
C GLU A 77 -0.45 15.77 -24.79
N TYR A 78 0.86 15.57 -24.62
CA TYR A 78 1.58 14.57 -25.39
C TYR A 78 2.82 14.17 -24.60
N LEU A 79 2.92 12.87 -24.29
CA LEU A 79 3.94 12.22 -23.46
C LEU A 79 3.64 12.27 -21.95
N GLN A 80 3.87 11.14 -21.28
CA GLN A 80 4.03 10.96 -19.83
C GLN A 80 2.85 10.34 -19.04
N GLY A 81 2.36 9.18 -19.49
CA GLY A 81 1.48 8.29 -18.70
C GLY A 81 2.06 7.77 -17.36
N TRP A 82 3.36 7.97 -17.10
CA TRP A 82 4.04 7.60 -15.85
C TRP A 82 3.99 8.68 -14.75
N ARG A 83 3.57 9.93 -15.08
CA ARG A 83 3.49 11.01 -14.08
C ARG A 83 2.15 11.05 -13.34
N ARG A 84 1.07 10.60 -13.97
CA ARG A 84 -0.31 10.69 -13.43
C ARG A 84 -0.71 9.48 -12.58
N TYR A 85 -0.25 8.28 -12.93
CA TYR A 85 -0.64 7.04 -12.25
C TYR A 85 0.55 6.17 -11.85
N LYS A 86 0.46 5.57 -10.67
CA LYS A 86 1.32 4.48 -10.23
C LYS A 86 0.67 3.15 -10.57
N PHE A 87 1.43 2.28 -11.25
CA PHE A 87 0.98 0.96 -11.62
C PHE A 87 1.48 -0.08 -10.62
N PHE A 88 0.56 -0.92 -10.13
CA PHE A 88 0.89 -2.01 -9.24
C PHE A 88 0.41 -3.33 -9.85
N LYS A 89 1.23 -4.36 -9.73
CA LYS A 89 0.81 -5.75 -9.99
C LYS A 89 0.48 -6.38 -8.64
N VAL A 90 -0.77 -6.74 -8.43
CA VAL A 90 -1.25 -7.41 -7.23
C VAL A 90 -1.47 -8.88 -7.55
N ILE A 91 -0.81 -9.75 -6.80
CA ILE A 91 -0.97 -11.20 -6.91
C ILE A 91 -2.04 -11.63 -5.91
N LEU A 92 -3.17 -12.11 -6.41
CA LEU A 92 -4.22 -12.70 -5.60
C LEU A 92 -4.16 -14.22 -5.68
N LEU A 93 -4.36 -14.84 -4.52
CA LEU A 93 -4.42 -16.29 -4.36
C LEU A 93 -5.87 -16.69 -4.07
N ASN A 94 -6.40 -17.70 -4.77
CA ASN A 94 -7.72 -18.26 -4.45
C ASN A 94 -7.60 -19.28 -3.28
N PRO A 95 -8.14 -18.99 -2.08
CA PRO A 95 -8.00 -19.88 -0.92
C PRO A 95 -8.74 -21.22 -1.06
N PHE A 96 -9.73 -21.29 -1.95
CA PHE A 96 -10.55 -22.50 -2.15
C PHE A 96 -9.92 -23.49 -3.14
N TYR A 97 -8.85 -23.11 -3.84
CA TYR A 97 -8.22 -23.97 -4.83
C TYR A 97 -7.46 -25.14 -4.17
N LYS A 98 -7.61 -26.34 -4.72
CA LYS A 98 -7.06 -27.58 -4.15
C LYS A 98 -5.53 -27.51 -3.98
N ALA A 99 -4.80 -26.93 -4.93
CA ALA A 99 -3.34 -26.84 -4.86
C ALA A 99 -2.85 -25.92 -3.72
N VAL A 100 -3.63 -24.90 -3.36
CA VAL A 100 -3.31 -23.98 -2.26
C VAL A 100 -3.53 -24.65 -0.91
N ARG A 101 -4.64 -25.37 -0.77
CA ARG A 101 -5.03 -26.07 0.47
C ARG A 101 -4.15 -27.27 0.80
N ARG A 102 -3.62 -27.94 -0.22
CA ARG A 102 -2.77 -29.14 -0.07
C ARG A 102 -1.28 -28.82 0.08
N ASN A 103 -0.85 -27.60 -0.27
CA ASN A 103 0.54 -27.19 -0.14
C ASN A 103 0.78 -26.58 1.25
N PRO A 104 1.62 -27.20 2.12
CA PRO A 104 1.86 -26.71 3.48
C PRO A 104 2.47 -25.30 3.51
N GLY A 105 3.23 -24.90 2.48
CA GLY A 105 3.85 -23.57 2.41
C GLY A 105 2.86 -22.43 2.13
N THR A 106 1.69 -22.72 1.56
CA THR A 106 0.65 -21.72 1.24
C THR A 106 -0.63 -21.89 2.06
N GLN A 107 -0.78 -22.99 2.79
CA GLN A 107 -1.97 -23.33 3.55
C GLN A 107 -2.30 -22.31 4.65
N TRP A 108 -1.31 -21.56 5.16
CA TRP A 108 -1.55 -20.49 6.13
C TRP A 108 -2.53 -19.42 5.63
N VAL A 109 -2.63 -19.20 4.32
CA VAL A 109 -3.54 -18.21 3.71
C VAL A 109 -5.01 -18.58 3.87
N THR A 110 -5.31 -19.87 4.05
CA THR A 110 -6.69 -20.38 4.19
C THR A 110 -7.20 -20.33 5.63
N LYS A 111 -6.36 -19.93 6.59
CA LYS A 111 -6.78 -19.77 7.98
C LYS A 111 -7.68 -18.52 8.11
N PRO A 112 -8.68 -18.54 9.00
CA PRO A 112 -9.59 -17.40 9.20
C PRO A 112 -8.88 -16.19 9.81
N TYR A 113 -7.82 -16.41 10.58
CA TYR A 113 -7.00 -15.36 11.16
C TYR A 113 -5.74 -15.11 10.31
N LYS A 114 -5.53 -13.84 9.95
CA LYS A 114 -4.32 -13.35 9.27
C LYS A 114 -3.71 -12.23 10.12
N SER A 115 -2.45 -12.38 10.50
CA SER A 115 -1.72 -11.34 11.24
C SER A 115 -1.29 -10.23 10.27
N HIS A 116 -1.64 -8.99 10.56
CA HIS A 116 -1.11 -7.81 9.88
C HIS A 116 0.03 -7.21 10.71
N GLY A 117 1.12 -6.84 10.02
CA GLY A 117 2.43 -6.62 10.62
C GLY A 117 2.49 -5.51 11.67
N SER A 118 3.31 -5.77 12.70
CA SER A 118 3.78 -4.79 13.68
C SER A 118 5.30 -4.72 13.58
N GLY A 119 5.88 -3.54 13.78
CA GLY A 119 7.33 -3.34 13.81
C GLY A 119 7.87 -3.51 15.22
N GLU A 120 9.04 -4.15 15.36
CA GLU A 120 9.73 -4.34 16.64
C GLU A 120 10.96 -3.42 16.69
N CYS A 121 10.83 -2.25 17.31
CA CYS A 121 11.94 -1.40 17.75
C CYS A 121 11.43 -0.24 18.62
N HIS A 122 12.35 0.52 19.22
CA HIS A 122 12.02 1.70 20.04
C HIS A 122 11.13 2.74 19.30
N LYS A 123 11.25 2.85 17.97
CA LYS A 123 10.45 3.78 17.16
C LYS A 123 8.98 3.35 17.01
N PHE A 124 8.62 2.11 17.37
CA PHE A 124 7.26 1.58 17.26
C PHE A 124 6.49 1.58 18.61
N HIS A 125 6.86 2.46 19.54
CA HIS A 125 6.21 2.53 20.86
C HIS A 125 4.69 2.81 20.77
N HIS A 126 4.24 3.52 19.74
CA HIS A 126 2.81 3.79 19.51
C HIS A 126 1.97 2.54 19.19
N THR A 127 2.58 1.41 18.80
CA THR A 127 1.88 0.18 18.39
C THR A 127 2.26 -1.05 19.22
N ILE A 128 2.85 -0.88 20.41
CA ILE A 128 3.37 -1.99 21.25
C ILE A 128 2.33 -3.10 21.50
N SER A 129 1.06 -2.74 21.63
CA SER A 129 -0.03 -3.70 21.86
C SER A 129 -0.69 -4.21 20.57
N GLY A 130 0.04 -4.20 19.45
CA GLY A 130 -0.42 -4.66 18.13
C GLY A 130 -1.20 -3.61 17.32
N SER A 131 -1.70 -2.54 17.93
CA SER A 131 -2.27 -1.38 17.22
C SER A 131 -2.19 -0.10 18.06
N CYS A 132 -2.32 1.06 17.41
CA CYS A 132 -2.32 2.36 18.08
C CYS A 132 -3.45 2.49 19.11
N LEU A 133 -4.65 2.03 18.74
CA LEU A 133 -5.81 2.11 19.62
C LEU A 133 -5.67 1.20 20.84
N LEU A 134 -5.15 -0.03 20.67
CA LEU A 134 -4.93 -0.94 21.80
C LEU A 134 -3.85 -0.39 22.74
N ALA A 135 -2.76 0.16 22.20
CA ALA A 135 -1.72 0.80 23.01
C ALA A 135 -2.26 2.02 23.77
N TRP A 136 -3.04 2.88 23.11
CA TRP A 136 -3.71 4.00 23.76
C TRP A 136 -4.67 3.54 24.85
N ARG A 137 -5.55 2.56 24.57
CA ARG A 137 -6.49 2.02 25.56
C ARG A 137 -5.75 1.50 26.79
N LYS A 138 -4.70 0.70 26.60
CA LYS A 138 -3.89 0.16 27.70
C LYS A 138 -3.32 1.27 28.60
N HIS A 139 -2.87 2.39 28.02
CA HIS A 139 -2.32 3.50 28.79
C HIS A 139 -3.38 4.40 29.45
N ASN A 140 -4.63 4.39 28.97
CA ASN A 140 -5.70 5.26 29.48
C ASN A 140 -6.72 4.53 30.38
N ILE A 141 -6.62 3.20 30.51
CA ILE A 141 -7.47 2.42 31.43
C ILE A 141 -6.82 2.42 32.82
N LEU A 142 -7.51 3.01 33.79
CA LEU A 142 -7.15 2.90 35.21
C LEU A 142 -7.38 1.46 35.69
N GLN A 143 -6.36 0.83 36.26
CA GLN A 143 -6.50 -0.46 36.93
C GLN A 143 -6.99 -0.22 38.36
N VAL A 144 -8.19 -0.68 38.68
CA VAL A 144 -8.73 -0.62 40.05
C VAL A 144 -8.67 -2.03 40.62
N HIS A 145 -7.73 -2.27 41.52
CA HIS A 145 -7.57 -3.55 42.20
C HIS A 145 -8.42 -3.57 43.47
N HIS A 146 -9.13 -4.66 43.70
CA HIS A 146 -9.83 -4.89 44.96
C HIS A 146 -8.83 -5.48 45.97
N TYR A 147 -8.63 -4.79 47.09
CA TYR A 147 -7.81 -5.28 48.20
C TYR A 147 -8.76 -5.76 49.30
N TRP A 148 -8.57 -7.01 49.74
CA TRP A 148 -9.17 -7.59 50.94
C TRP A 148 -8.23 -7.37 52.12
#